data_AF-A0A5P2G213-F1
#
_entry.id   AF-A0A5P2G213-F1
#
_cell.length_a   1.000
_cell.length_b   1.000
_cell.length_c   1.000
_cell.angle_alpha   90.00
_cell.angle_beta   90.00
_cell.angle_gamma   90.00
#
_symmetry.space_group_name_H-M   'P 1'
#
loop_
_entity.id
_entity.type
_entity.pdbx_description
1 polymer ?
#
loop_
_entity_poly.entity_id
_entity_poly.type
_entity_poly.pdbx_seq_one_letter_code
_entity_poly.pdbx_strand_id
1 'polypeptide(L)'
;MKNKTRRLNILVTPEEYRSIYSKARQSELPISHFLIEAARKVEIKMYLKTIPASVSKVVLTLTLTASNFNQLVRHLHQGAVQNISEKELRFYGERILYLAGEIKKAVQ
;
A
#
# COMPACT_ATOMS: atom_id res chain seq x y z
N MET A 1 -17.50 21.81 34.72
CA MET A 1 -16.43 20.82 34.41
C MET A 1 -15.07 21.52 34.54
N LYS A 2 -14.18 21.06 35.42
CA LYS A 2 -12.81 21.60 35.49
C LYS A 2 -12.06 21.18 34.23
N ASN A 3 -11.60 22.13 33.41
CA ASN A 3 -10.71 21.86 32.27
C ASN A 3 -9.43 21.19 32.81
N LYS A 4 -9.32 19.86 32.64
CA LYS A 4 -8.09 19.13 32.94
C LYS A 4 -7.08 19.46 31.84
N THR A 5 -6.29 20.51 32.03
CA THR A 5 -5.19 20.85 31.13
C THR A 5 -4.10 19.78 31.28
N ARG A 6 -4.13 18.75 30.43
CA ARG A 6 -3.01 17.79 30.32
C ARG A 6 -1.84 18.54 29.67
N ARG A 7 -0.71 18.61 30.38
CA ARG A 7 0.53 19.13 29.82
C ARG A 7 1.21 18.00 29.04
N LEU A 8 1.56 18.28 27.79
CA LEU A 8 2.40 17.41 26.96
C LEU A 8 3.75 18.10 26.80
N ASN A 9 4.81 17.39 27.13
CA ASN A 9 6.17 17.87 26.93
C ASN A 9 6.71 17.24 25.65
N ILE A 10 7.34 18.04 24.79
CA ILE A 10 7.95 17.58 23.54
C ILE A 10 9.44 17.84 23.65
N LEU A 11 10.24 16.81 23.41
CA LEU A 11 11.68 16.94 23.27
C LEU A 11 11.98 17.39 21.85
N VAL A 12 12.76 18.46 21.72
CA VAL A 12 13.17 19.02 20.42
C VAL A 12 14.65 19.34 20.44
N THR A 13 15.30 19.17 19.31
CA THR A 13 16.66 19.66 19.07
C THR A 13 16.66 21.20 18.97
N PRO A 14 17.82 21.86 19.14
CA PRO A 14 17.92 23.31 18.97
C PRO A 14 17.51 23.82 17.57
N GLU A 15 17.72 23.01 16.53
CA GLU A 15 17.34 23.34 15.16
C GLU A 15 15.82 23.27 14.96
N GLU A 16 15.17 22.22 15.46
CA GLU A 16 13.71 22.10 15.46
C GLU A 16 13.07 23.22 16.25
N TYR A 17 13.63 23.58 17.42
CA TYR A 17 13.11 24.70 18.22
C TYR A 17 13.16 26.02 17.44
N ARG A 18 14.28 26.33 16.76
CA ARG A 18 14.40 27.54 15.93
C ARG A 18 13.35 27.55 14.81
N SER A 19 13.13 26.40 14.17
CA SER A 19 12.12 26.25 13.12
C SER A 19 10.69 26.47 13.66
N ILE A 20 10.35 25.84 14.79
CA ILE A 20 9.04 25.99 15.45
C ILE A 20 8.82 27.44 15.87
N TYR A 21 9.81 28.07 16.50
CA TYR A 21 9.74 29.46 16.96
C TYR A 21 9.49 30.42 15.81
N SER A 22 10.23 30.26 14.71
CA SER A 22 10.07 31.09 13.51
C SER A 22 8.66 30.97 12.93
N LYS A 23 8.14 29.75 12.78
CA LYS A 23 6.79 29.49 12.24
C LYS A 23 5.67 29.97 13.16
N ALA A 24 5.83 29.83 14.48
CA ALA A 24 4.90 30.35 15.46
C ALA A 24 4.83 31.89 15.37
N ARG A 25 5.98 32.56 15.24
CA ARG A 25 6.08 34.01 15.06
C ARG A 25 5.44 34.48 13.75
N GLN A 26 5.67 33.79 12.64
CA GLN A 26 5.03 34.08 11.35
C GLN A 26 3.50 33.94 11.39
N SER A 27 3.00 33.07 12.28
CA SER A 27 1.56 32.86 12.47
C SER A 27 0.96 33.74 13.57
N GLU A 28 1.76 34.63 14.18
CA GLU A 28 1.37 35.48 15.32
C GLU A 28 0.80 34.71 16.52
N LEU A 29 1.24 33.47 16.72
CA LEU A 29 0.78 32.59 17.79
C LEU A 29 1.87 32.33 18.84
N PRO A 30 1.50 32.23 20.14
CA PRO A 30 2.37 31.61 21.13
C PRO A 30 2.73 30.18 20.71
N ILE A 31 3.95 29.73 20.99
CA ILE A 31 4.45 28.40 20.60
C ILE A 31 3.47 27.28 20.99
N SER A 32 2.91 27.35 22.20
CA SER A 32 1.94 26.36 22.70
C SER A 32 0.66 26.31 21.83
N HIS A 33 0.10 27.46 21.48
CA HIS A 33 -1.07 27.54 20.60
C HIS A 33 -0.74 27.13 19.16
N PHE A 34 0.42 27.53 18.65
CA PHE A 34 0.90 27.10 17.35
C PHE A 34 0.97 25.58 17.25
N LEU A 35 1.56 24.91 18.25
CA LEU A 35 1.67 23.44 18.27
C LEU A 35 0.31 22.74 18.41
N ILE A 36 -0.61 23.29 19.21
CA ILE A 36 -1.97 22.76 19.35
C ILE A 36 -2.73 22.88 18.03
N GLU A 37 -2.68 24.04 17.38
CA GLU A 37 -3.35 24.28 16.10
C GLU A 37 -2.71 23.47 14.97
N ALA A 38 -1.39 23.35 14.94
CA ALA A 38 -0.68 22.49 14.01
C ALA A 38 -1.15 21.03 14.18
N ALA A 39 -1.15 20.50 15.40
CA ALA A 39 -1.58 19.13 15.68
C ALA A 39 -3.05 18.87 15.29
N ARG A 40 -3.94 19.85 15.47
CA ARG A 40 -5.35 19.75 15.06
C ARG A 40 -5.56 19.80 13.55
N LYS A 41 -4.68 20.51 12.84
CA LYS A 41 -4.75 20.70 11.38
C LYS A 41 -3.87 19.72 10.59
N VAL A 42 -3.12 18.86 11.27
CA VAL A 42 -2.44 17.74 10.59
C VAL A 42 -3.53 16.83 10.03
N GLU A 43 -3.74 16.92 8.73
CA GLU A 43 -4.36 15.84 7.96
C GLU A 43 -3.42 14.64 8.06
N ILE A 44 -3.72 13.70 8.96
CA ILE A 44 -3.04 12.41 8.97
C ILE A 44 -3.51 11.72 7.69
N LYS A 45 -2.73 11.87 6.61
CA LYS A 45 -2.91 11.08 5.41
C LYS A 45 -2.59 9.63 5.77
N MET A 46 -3.61 8.94 6.26
CA MET A 46 -3.60 7.49 6.31
C MET A 46 -3.59 7.00 4.88
N TYR A 47 -2.39 6.72 4.38
CA TYR A 47 -2.23 5.89 3.19
C TYR A 47 -2.67 4.48 3.60
N LEU A 48 -3.98 4.23 3.56
CA LEU A 48 -4.46 2.87 3.47
C LEU A 48 -3.80 2.33 2.20
N LYS A 49 -3.00 1.27 2.30
CA LYS A 49 -2.51 0.54 1.13
C LYS A 49 -3.72 -0.15 0.49
N THR A 50 -4.64 0.62 -0.08
CA THR A 50 -5.68 0.10 -0.95
C THR A 50 -5.00 -0.28 -2.24
N ILE A 51 -4.75 -1.58 -2.41
CA ILE A 51 -4.53 -2.14 -3.74
C ILE A 51 -5.71 -1.67 -4.60
N PRO A 52 -5.50 -0.90 -5.68
CA PRO A 52 -6.59 -0.44 -6.53
C PRO A 52 -7.48 -1.62 -6.91
N ALA A 53 -8.80 -1.43 -6.97
CA ALA A 53 -9.72 -2.53 -7.28
C ALA A 53 -9.37 -3.22 -8.62
N SER A 54 -8.80 -2.46 -9.57
CA SER A 54 -8.21 -2.96 -10.81
C SER A 54 -7.05 -3.94 -10.56
N VAL A 55 -6.10 -3.58 -9.70
CA VAL A 55 -4.97 -4.44 -9.31
C VAL A 55 -5.47 -5.68 -8.55
N SER A 56 -6.47 -5.53 -7.67
CA SER A 56 -7.04 -6.66 -6.93
C SER A 56 -7.68 -7.70 -7.87
N LYS A 57 -8.42 -7.24 -8.89
CA LYS A 57 -9.03 -8.13 -9.90
C LYS A 57 -7.98 -8.85 -10.75
N VAL A 58 -6.90 -8.17 -11.13
CA VAL A 58 -5.80 -8.77 -11.90
C VAL A 58 -5.03 -9.79 -11.05
N VAL A 59 -4.73 -9.47 -9.79
CA VAL A 59 -4.09 -10.38 -8.83
C VAL A 59 -4.93 -11.64 -8.64
N LEU A 60 -6.24 -11.49 -8.42
CA LEU A 60 -7.15 -12.64 -8.29
C LEU A 60 -7.13 -13.53 -9.55
N THR A 61 -7.16 -12.90 -10.73
CA THR A 61 -7.11 -13.62 -12.01
C THR A 61 -5.79 -14.38 -12.19
N LEU A 62 -4.67 -13.78 -11.79
CA LEU A 62 -3.35 -14.43 -11.81
C LEU A 62 -3.31 -15.62 -10.86
N THR A 63 -3.81 -15.48 -9.62
CA THR A 63 -3.85 -16.57 -8.64
C THR A 63 -4.68 -17.75 -9.14
N LEU A 64 -5.85 -17.50 -9.74
CA LEU A 64 -6.68 -18.54 -10.33
C LEU A 64 -5.98 -19.24 -11.50
N THR A 65 -5.32 -18.47 -12.38
CA THR A 65 -4.59 -19.02 -13.53
C THR A 65 -3.43 -19.91 -13.07
N ALA A 66 -2.66 -19.47 -12.07
CA ALA A 66 -1.57 -20.25 -11.49
C ALA A 66 -2.08 -21.51 -10.76
N SER A 67 -3.21 -21.42 -10.07
CA SER A 67 -3.85 -22.57 -9.41
C SER A 67 -4.25 -23.63 -10.43
N ASN A 68 -4.91 -23.22 -11.52
CA ASN A 68 -5.34 -24.13 -12.59
C ASN A 68 -4.13 -24.78 -13.28
N PHE A 69 -3.08 -24.01 -13.53
CA PHE A 69 -1.83 -24.55 -14.07
C PHE A 69 -1.19 -25.58 -13.13
N ASN A 70 -1.14 -25.29 -11.83
CA ASN A 70 -0.59 -26.22 -10.84
C ASN A 70 -1.42 -27.51 -10.74
N GLN A 71 -2.75 -27.42 -10.83
CA GLN A 71 -3.62 -28.61 -10.89
C GLN A 71 -3.37 -29.44 -12.14
N LEU A 72 -3.24 -28.78 -13.30
CA LEU A 72 -2.91 -29.42 -14.57
C LEU A 72 -1.59 -30.20 -14.48
N VAL A 73 -0.54 -29.56 -13.94
CA VAL A 73 0.76 -30.19 -13.72
C VAL A 73 0.66 -31.39 -12.77
N ARG A 74 -0.14 -31.30 -11.71
CA ARG A 74 -0.37 -32.45 -10.80
C ARG A 74 -1.06 -33.60 -11.51
N HIS A 75 -2.08 -33.33 -12.32
CA HIS A 75 -2.77 -34.36 -13.10
C HIS A 75 -1.88 -35.02 -14.17
N LEU A 76 -0.98 -34.25 -14.78
CA LEU A 76 0.07 -34.78 -15.67
C LEU A 76 1.00 -35.74 -14.92
N HIS A 77 1.51 -35.34 -13.76
CA HIS A 77 2.42 -36.19 -12.95
C HIS A 77 1.74 -37.46 -12.45
N GLN A 78 0.43 -37.43 -12.24
CA GLN A 78 -0.37 -38.59 -11.84
C GLN A 78 -0.74 -39.51 -13.02
N GLY A 79 -0.36 -39.14 -14.25
CA GLY A 79 -0.72 -39.89 -15.47
C GLY A 79 -2.21 -39.83 -15.83
N ALA A 80 -2.99 -38.98 -15.15
CA ALA A 80 -4.42 -38.80 -15.38
C ALA A 80 -4.73 -38.02 -16.67
N VAL A 81 -3.76 -37.24 -17.15
CA VAL A 81 -3.81 -36.55 -18.44
C VAL A 81 -2.58 -36.95 -19.24
N GLN A 82 -2.77 -37.65 -20.36
CA GLN A 82 -1.68 -38.20 -21.17
C GLN A 82 -1.35 -37.36 -22.41
N ASN A 83 -2.29 -36.53 -22.86
CA ASN A 83 -2.14 -35.72 -24.07
C ASN A 83 -2.50 -34.26 -23.78
N ILE A 84 -1.54 -33.49 -23.28
CA ILE A 84 -1.64 -32.03 -23.29
C ILE A 84 -0.99 -31.52 -24.55
N SER A 85 -1.71 -30.68 -25.29
CA SER A 85 -1.13 -30.04 -26.45
C SER A 85 -0.13 -28.96 -26.02
N GLU A 86 0.97 -28.81 -26.75
CA GLU A 86 1.93 -27.70 -26.56
C GLU A 86 1.21 -26.34 -26.57
N LYS A 87 0.11 -26.23 -27.34
CA LYS A 87 -0.76 -25.05 -27.38
C LYS A 87 -1.39 -24.71 -26.03
N GLU A 88 -1.81 -25.70 -25.24
CA GLU A 88 -2.40 -25.46 -23.92
C GLU A 88 -1.35 -25.02 -22.89
N LEU A 89 -0.16 -25.63 -22.90
CA LEU A 89 0.95 -25.18 -22.06
C LEU A 89 1.37 -23.75 -22.41
N ARG A 90 1.48 -23.47 -23.71
CA ARG A 90 1.80 -22.14 -24.21
C ARG A 90 0.74 -21.11 -23.83
N PHE A 91 -0.55 -21.48 -23.92
CA PHE A 91 -1.66 -20.63 -23.49
C PHE A 91 -1.54 -20.21 -22.01
N TYR A 92 -1.30 -21.17 -21.10
CA TYR A 92 -1.14 -20.85 -19.69
C TYR A 92 0.11 -19.99 -19.41
N GLY A 93 1.24 -20.32 -20.06
CA GLY A 93 2.48 -19.55 -19.92
C GLY A 93 2.33 -18.10 -20.39
N GLU A 94 1.78 -17.89 -21.59
CA GLU A 94 1.53 -16.56 -22.15
C GLU A 94 0.52 -15.77 -21.30
N ARG A 95 -0.50 -16.43 -20.76
CA ARG A 95 -1.52 -15.79 -19.91
C ARG A 95 -0.94 -15.33 -18.56
N ILE A 96 -0.10 -16.14 -17.94
CA ILE A 96 0.59 -15.79 -16.69
C ILE A 96 1.52 -14.59 -16.92
N LEU A 97 2.31 -14.62 -18.00
CA LEU A 97 3.23 -13.53 -18.35
C LEU A 97 2.48 -12.22 -18.61
N TYR A 98 1.37 -12.27 -19.36
CA TYR A 98 0.53 -11.12 -19.64
C TYR A 98 -0.04 -10.51 -18.35
N LEU A 99 -0.64 -11.32 -17.49
CA LEU A 99 -1.22 -10.86 -16.23
C LEU A 99 -0.17 -10.27 -15.28
N ALA A 100 1.03 -10.86 -15.22
CA ALA A 100 2.14 -10.31 -14.44
C ALA A 100 2.62 -8.94 -14.97
N GLY A 101 2.63 -8.76 -16.30
CA GLY A 101 2.94 -7.48 -16.95
C GLY A 101 1.91 -6.39 -16.62
N GLU A 102 0.63 -6.73 -16.61
CA GLU A 102 -0.44 -5.80 -16.23
C GLU A 102 -0.36 -5.38 -14.75
N ILE A 103 0.03 -6.29 -13.85
CA ILE A 103 0.31 -5.94 -12.44
C ILE A 103 1.49 -4.96 -12.36
N LYS A 104 2.59 -5.23 -13.09
CA LYS A 104 3.77 -4.36 -13.07
C LYS A 104 3.43 -2.92 -13.49
N LYS A 105 2.61 -2.75 -14.54
CA LYS A 105 2.17 -1.42 -15.00
C LYS A 105 1.26 -0.71 -13.99
N ALA A 106 0.41 -1.45 -13.29
CA ALA A 106 -0.58 -0.87 -12.39
C ALA A 106 -0.03 -0.52 -10.99
N VAL A 107 1.20 -0.95 -10.67
CA VAL A 107 1.91 -0.64 -9.41
C VAL A 107 2.94 0.50 -9.60
N GLN A 108 3.27 0.86 -10.84
CA GLN A 108 4.08 2.04 -11.18
C GLN A 108 3.22 3.31 -11.20
#